data_AF-A0A8B7ZP22-F1
#
_entry.id   AF-A0A8B7ZP22-F1
#
_cell.length_a   1.000
_cell.length_b   1.000
_cell.length_c   1.000
_cell.angle_alpha   90.00
_cell.angle_beta   90.00
_cell.angle_gamma   90.00
#
_symmetry.space_group_name_H-M   'P 1'
#
loop_
_entity.id
_entity.type
_entity.pdbx_description
1 polymer ?
#
loop_
_entity_poly.entity_id
_entity_poly.type
_entity_poly.pdbx_seq_one_letter_code
_entity_poly.pdbx_strand_id
1 'polypeptide(L)'
;IEIAGEPNAGVRKKLLLKIRNIGNHRHNCQVLREGRGVLIVGYRPIASYGYYVRTDLWRCVCPLKPAPTPQTDSTGKRARVGVRVAHKSDLLKPPPVGVSFQLHQVLSPMKRDDVALVVKNDTLIVELAKHEYMKLGHDVDQHGYIRNRVRELGRLVIQLRKNTQQPNASLESFVHPHHLSDIVKAVHDIAGYDVPSLALKISYSVKKCALVLKGSELESGQKHKAERVEEFLQLCELNWQDLVSTHAHKTLYQGKRNKVTILPTYADVVHLSSFLHEADNRELQLLQGARSKEIRPA
;
A
#
# COMPACT_ATOMS: atom_id res chain seq x y z
N ILE A 1 -41.66 -8.15 -1.28
CA ILE A 1 -43.00 -7.98 -1.88
C ILE A 1 -42.90 -7.77 -3.40
N GLU A 2 -41.85 -7.13 -3.94
CA GLU A 2 -41.66 -6.94 -5.40
C GLU A 2 -41.40 -8.21 -6.24
N ILE A 3 -40.73 -9.25 -5.70
CA ILE A 3 -40.35 -10.44 -6.49
C ILE A 3 -41.54 -11.32 -6.86
N ALA A 4 -42.56 -11.38 -5.98
CA ALA A 4 -43.77 -12.16 -6.22
C ALA A 4 -44.64 -11.53 -7.32
N GLY A 5 -44.51 -10.23 -7.55
CA GLY A 5 -45.21 -9.49 -8.60
C GLY A 5 -44.50 -9.44 -9.95
N GLU A 6 -43.29 -10.00 -10.09
CA GLU A 6 -42.53 -9.97 -11.35
C GLU A 6 -43.05 -11.06 -12.31
N PRO A 7 -43.68 -10.71 -13.45
CA PRO A 7 -44.25 -11.68 -14.38
C PRO A 7 -43.17 -12.46 -15.14
N ASN A 8 -42.00 -11.87 -15.38
CA ASN A 8 -40.94 -12.52 -16.15
C ASN A 8 -40.16 -13.54 -15.29
N ALA A 9 -40.30 -14.83 -15.61
CA ALA A 9 -39.63 -15.92 -14.90
C ALA A 9 -38.08 -15.79 -14.88
N GLY A 10 -37.48 -15.27 -15.96
CA GLY A 10 -36.04 -15.04 -16.06
C GLY A 10 -35.56 -13.93 -15.11
N VAL A 11 -36.33 -12.84 -15.00
CA VAL A 11 -36.05 -11.73 -14.07
C VAL A 11 -36.26 -12.19 -12.63
N ARG A 12 -37.36 -12.90 -12.35
CA ARG A 12 -37.65 -13.48 -11.03
C ARG A 12 -36.52 -14.39 -10.55
N LYS A 13 -35.98 -15.26 -11.42
CA LYS A 13 -34.82 -16.11 -11.10
C LYS A 13 -33.56 -15.30 -10.75
N LYS A 14 -33.31 -14.19 -11.46
CA LYS A 14 -32.18 -13.27 -11.16
C LYS A 14 -32.35 -12.58 -9.81
N LEU A 15 -33.56 -12.11 -9.48
CA LEU A 15 -33.86 -11.46 -8.20
C LEU A 15 -33.70 -12.42 -7.01
N LEU A 16 -34.20 -13.65 -7.12
CA LEU A 16 -34.00 -14.69 -6.11
C LEU A 16 -32.52 -15.02 -5.90
N LEU A 17 -31.76 -15.14 -7.00
CA LEU A 17 -30.31 -15.35 -6.92
C LEU A 17 -29.61 -14.19 -6.19
N LYS A 18 -30.00 -12.94 -6.45
CA LYS A 18 -29.47 -11.75 -5.78
C LYS A 18 -29.73 -11.81 -4.27
N ILE A 19 -30.97 -12.08 -3.85
CA ILE A 19 -31.32 -12.21 -2.42
C ILE A 19 -30.50 -13.30 -1.75
N ARG A 20 -30.40 -14.48 -2.37
CA ARG A 20 -29.62 -15.59 -1.83
C ARG A 20 -28.16 -15.19 -1.62
N ASN A 21 -27.54 -14.51 -2.58
CA ASN A 21 -26.14 -14.10 -2.45
C ASN A 21 -25.94 -13.02 -1.39
N ILE A 22 -26.89 -12.09 -1.24
CA ILE A 22 -26.87 -11.10 -0.14
C ILE A 22 -26.97 -11.80 1.21
N GLY A 23 -27.86 -12.78 1.35
CA GLY A 23 -27.99 -13.62 2.55
C GLY A 23 -26.70 -14.37 2.87
N ASN A 24 -26.14 -15.08 1.88
CA ASN A 24 -24.86 -15.78 2.02
C ASN A 24 -23.72 -14.84 2.39
N HIS A 25 -23.68 -13.65 1.79
CA HIS A 25 -22.68 -12.63 2.12
C HIS A 25 -22.82 -12.15 3.57
N ARG A 26 -24.04 -11.88 4.02
CA ARG A 26 -24.31 -11.48 5.41
C ARG A 26 -23.88 -12.56 6.40
N HIS A 27 -24.22 -13.82 6.14
CA HIS A 27 -23.76 -14.98 6.91
C HIS A 27 -22.24 -15.08 6.95
N ASN A 28 -21.57 -15.02 5.78
CA ASN A 28 -20.11 -15.10 5.72
C ASN A 28 -19.43 -13.91 6.42
N CYS A 29 -19.99 -12.71 6.34
CA CYS A 29 -19.52 -11.56 7.10
C CYS A 29 -19.66 -11.78 8.61
N GLN A 30 -20.71 -12.46 9.07
CA GLN A 30 -20.86 -12.82 10.47
C GLN A 30 -19.80 -13.85 10.90
N VAL A 31 -19.63 -14.93 10.14
CA VAL A 31 -18.59 -15.95 10.38
C VAL A 31 -17.19 -15.32 10.42
N LEU A 32 -16.89 -14.38 9.53
CA LEU A 32 -15.61 -13.67 9.50
C LEU A 32 -15.40 -12.75 10.72
N ARG A 33 -16.46 -12.14 11.26
CA ARG A 33 -16.37 -11.30 12.48
C ARG A 33 -16.19 -12.14 13.73
N GLU A 34 -16.94 -13.23 13.83
CA GLU A 34 -16.93 -14.09 15.01
C GLU A 34 -15.72 -15.04 15.03
N GLY A 35 -15.12 -15.33 13.86
CA GLY A 35 -14.02 -16.29 13.73
C GLY A 35 -14.45 -17.75 13.91
N ARG A 36 -15.76 -18.02 13.93
CA ARG A 36 -16.36 -19.34 14.16
C ARG A 36 -17.49 -19.61 13.17
N GLY A 37 -17.64 -20.87 12.79
CA GLY A 37 -18.62 -21.33 11.80
C GLY A 37 -18.01 -21.67 10.44
N VAL A 38 -18.87 -21.99 9.47
CA VAL A 38 -18.46 -22.45 8.13
C VAL A 38 -18.84 -21.40 7.09
N LEU A 39 -17.90 -21.06 6.22
CA LEU A 39 -18.13 -20.16 5.09
C LEU A 39 -18.95 -20.86 4.00
N ILE A 40 -20.00 -20.19 3.54
CA ILE A 40 -20.78 -20.61 2.38
C ILE A 40 -20.03 -20.16 1.12
N VAL A 41 -19.34 -21.10 0.47
CA VAL A 41 -18.60 -20.89 -0.78
C VAL A 41 -19.35 -21.46 -1.98
N GLY A 42 -19.33 -20.74 -3.09
CA GLY A 42 -19.83 -21.21 -4.38
C GLY A 42 -18.72 -21.86 -5.19
N TYR A 43 -19.01 -22.99 -5.83
CA TYR A 43 -18.07 -23.72 -6.70
C TYR A 43 -18.21 -23.34 -8.18
N ARG A 44 -19.34 -22.76 -8.58
CA ARG A 44 -19.54 -22.16 -9.90
C ARG A 44 -19.77 -20.67 -9.73
N PRO A 45 -18.90 -19.81 -10.25
CA PRO A 45 -19.04 -18.37 -10.08
C PRO A 45 -20.07 -17.82 -11.06
N ILE A 46 -21.30 -17.73 -10.57
CA ILE A 46 -22.46 -17.33 -11.38
C ILE A 46 -22.99 -15.96 -10.94
N ALA A 47 -22.39 -15.23 -9.97
CA ALA A 47 -22.98 -13.95 -9.55
C ALA A 47 -22.11 -13.06 -8.64
N SER A 48 -22.49 -11.77 -8.61
CA SER A 48 -22.07 -10.76 -7.63
C SER A 48 -22.39 -11.21 -6.18
N TYR A 49 -21.56 -10.79 -5.22
CA TYR A 49 -21.65 -11.08 -3.78
C TYR A 49 -21.44 -12.54 -3.35
N GLY A 50 -21.02 -13.42 -4.27
CA GLY A 50 -20.63 -14.79 -3.92
C GLY A 50 -19.17 -14.90 -3.44
N TYR A 51 -18.90 -15.92 -2.63
CA TYR A 51 -17.57 -16.27 -2.15
C TYR A 51 -17.07 -17.44 -2.99
N TYR A 52 -15.95 -17.26 -3.67
CA TYR A 52 -15.45 -18.24 -4.64
C TYR A 52 -13.98 -18.52 -4.40
N VAL A 53 -13.55 -19.71 -4.80
CA VAL A 53 -12.12 -20.05 -4.81
C VAL A 53 -11.42 -19.15 -5.81
N ARG A 54 -10.24 -18.63 -5.43
CA ARG A 54 -9.48 -17.67 -6.26
C ARG A 54 -9.19 -18.22 -7.67
N THR A 55 -8.91 -19.52 -7.77
CA THR A 55 -8.61 -20.22 -9.03
C THR A 55 -9.79 -20.26 -9.99
N ASP A 56 -11.01 -20.07 -9.49
CA ASP A 56 -12.23 -20.15 -10.29
C ASP A 56 -12.82 -18.77 -10.62
N LEU A 57 -12.32 -17.68 -10.01
CA LEU A 57 -12.82 -16.32 -10.22
C LEU A 57 -12.82 -15.87 -11.68
N TRP A 58 -11.90 -16.38 -12.51
CA TRP A 58 -11.86 -16.05 -13.94
C TRP A 58 -13.04 -16.64 -14.73
N ARG A 59 -13.69 -17.69 -14.20
CA ARG A 59 -14.89 -18.30 -14.79
C ARG A 59 -16.17 -17.52 -14.46
N CYS A 60 -16.05 -16.40 -13.73
CA CYS A 60 -17.19 -15.64 -13.24
C CYS A 60 -17.86 -14.84 -14.36
N VAL A 61 -18.99 -15.35 -14.87
CA VAL A 61 -19.91 -14.58 -15.71
C VAL A 61 -21.12 -14.25 -14.84
N CYS A 62 -21.28 -12.98 -14.48
CA CYS A 62 -22.38 -12.54 -13.63
C CYS A 62 -23.63 -12.22 -14.49
N PRO A 63 -24.73 -13.00 -14.39
CA PRO A 63 -26.01 -12.75 -15.08
C PRO A 63 -26.77 -11.52 -14.58
N LEU A 64 -26.30 -10.94 -13.46
CA LEU A 64 -26.80 -9.69 -12.88
C LEU A 64 -26.03 -8.46 -13.41
N LYS A 65 -24.95 -8.67 -14.16
CA LYS A 65 -24.19 -7.58 -14.79
C LYS A 65 -24.92 -7.18 -16.07
N PRO A 66 -25.27 -5.89 -16.27
CA PRO A 66 -25.74 -5.44 -17.58
C PRO A 66 -24.65 -5.69 -18.62
N ALA A 67 -25.05 -5.85 -19.89
CA ALA A 67 -24.11 -5.98 -20.99
C ALA A 67 -23.10 -4.83 -20.93
N PRO A 68 -21.78 -5.09 -21.03
CA PRO A 68 -20.80 -4.03 -20.98
C PRO A 68 -21.05 -3.06 -22.14
N THR A 69 -21.31 -1.79 -21.82
CA THR A 69 -21.24 -0.72 -22.81
C THR A 69 -19.82 -0.69 -23.36
N PRO A 70 -19.60 -0.84 -24.68
CA PRO A 70 -18.27 -0.80 -25.26
C PRO A 70 -17.73 0.63 -25.12
N GLN A 71 -16.97 0.89 -24.05
CA GLN A 71 -16.13 2.08 -23.99
C GLN A 71 -14.89 1.80 -24.84
N THR A 72 -14.88 2.33 -26.05
CA THR A 72 -13.69 2.44 -26.88
C THR A 72 -12.82 3.56 -26.33
N ASP A 73 -11.52 3.33 -26.21
CA ASP A 73 -10.58 4.43 -26.04
C ASP A 73 -10.54 5.29 -27.32
N SER A 74 -9.92 6.48 -27.27
CA SER A 74 -9.79 7.40 -28.42
C SER A 74 -9.09 6.77 -29.64
N THR A 75 -8.51 5.59 -29.47
CA THR A 75 -7.83 4.79 -30.49
C THR A 75 -8.67 3.63 -31.06
N GLY A 76 -9.96 3.53 -30.71
CA GLY A 76 -10.86 2.50 -31.22
C GLY A 76 -10.59 1.08 -30.70
N LYS A 77 -9.70 0.94 -29.72
CA LYS A 77 -9.42 -0.35 -29.06
C LYS A 77 -10.41 -0.53 -27.91
N ARG A 78 -10.81 -1.78 -27.69
CA ARG A 78 -11.64 -2.13 -26.52
C ARG A 78 -10.82 -1.81 -25.28
N ALA A 79 -11.27 -0.84 -24.47
CA ALA A 79 -10.66 -0.57 -23.19
C ALA A 79 -10.69 -1.86 -22.36
N ARG A 80 -9.51 -2.45 -22.10
CA ARG A 80 -9.41 -3.57 -21.16
C ARG A 80 -9.81 -3.00 -19.81
N VAL A 81 -11.02 -3.31 -19.33
CA VAL A 81 -11.45 -2.99 -17.96
C VAL A 81 -10.65 -3.88 -17.01
N GLY A 82 -9.36 -3.59 -16.86
CA GLY A 82 -8.41 -4.22 -15.96
C GLY A 82 -8.58 -3.74 -14.53
N VAL A 83 -9.82 -3.48 -14.11
CA VAL A 83 -10.09 -3.15 -12.71
C VAL A 83 -9.82 -4.44 -11.94
N ARG A 84 -8.79 -4.45 -11.10
CA ARG A 84 -8.47 -5.58 -10.20
C ARG A 84 -9.64 -5.79 -9.24
N VAL A 85 -10.61 -6.61 -9.67
CA VAL A 85 -11.86 -6.93 -8.96
C VAL A 85 -11.58 -7.38 -7.52
N ALA A 86 -10.42 -8.01 -7.32
CA ALA A 86 -9.98 -8.54 -6.04
C ALA A 86 -9.77 -7.51 -4.93
N HIS A 87 -9.50 -6.22 -5.23
CA HIS A 87 -9.37 -5.19 -4.18
C HIS A 87 -10.74 -4.67 -3.74
N LYS A 88 -11.61 -4.35 -4.70
CA LYS A 88 -12.99 -3.93 -4.43
C LYS A 88 -13.77 -5.02 -3.68
N SER A 89 -13.50 -6.30 -3.96
CA SER A 89 -14.12 -7.40 -3.24
C SER A 89 -13.63 -7.57 -1.80
N ASP A 90 -12.39 -7.17 -1.48
CA ASP A 90 -11.88 -7.27 -0.11
C ASP A 90 -12.58 -6.26 0.82
N LEU A 91 -12.98 -5.10 0.28
CA LEU A 91 -13.76 -4.09 1.01
C LEU A 91 -15.21 -4.49 1.27
N LEU A 92 -15.72 -5.52 0.59
CA LEU A 92 -17.03 -6.08 0.91
C LEU A 92 -16.99 -6.92 2.19
N LYS A 93 -15.83 -7.43 2.57
CA LYS A 93 -15.66 -8.16 3.83
C LYS A 93 -15.68 -7.17 5.00
N PRO A 94 -16.12 -7.59 6.20
CA PRO A 94 -15.96 -6.78 7.39
C PRO A 94 -14.47 -6.46 7.59
N PRO A 95 -14.13 -5.26 8.09
CA PRO A 95 -12.77 -4.97 8.49
C PRO A 95 -12.35 -5.92 9.62
N PRO A 96 -11.04 -6.21 9.75
CA PRO A 96 -10.52 -6.94 10.90
C PRO A 96 -10.92 -6.28 12.22
N VAL A 97 -11.03 -7.09 13.28
CA VAL A 97 -11.41 -6.61 14.62
C VAL A 97 -10.48 -5.47 15.05
N GLY A 98 -11.07 -4.38 15.55
CA GLY A 98 -10.32 -3.21 16.01
C GLY A 98 -9.80 -2.29 14.91
N VAL A 99 -10.08 -2.53 13.62
CA VAL A 99 -9.66 -1.68 12.50
C VAL A 99 -10.85 -0.88 11.96
N SER A 100 -10.70 0.45 11.82
CA SER A 100 -11.74 1.28 11.22
C SER A 100 -11.93 0.94 9.74
N PHE A 101 -13.14 1.15 9.20
CA PHE A 101 -13.41 0.88 7.79
C PHE A 101 -12.48 1.69 6.87
N GLN A 102 -12.19 2.95 7.22
CA GLN A 102 -11.32 3.80 6.43
C GLN A 102 -9.87 3.33 6.44
N LEU A 103 -9.34 2.90 7.59
CA LEU A 103 -8.00 2.30 7.64
C LEU A 103 -7.95 1.00 6.84
N HIS A 104 -9.00 0.18 6.90
CA HIS A 104 -9.10 -1.01 6.08
C HIS A 104 -9.09 -0.70 4.57
N GLN A 105 -9.69 0.44 4.15
CA GLN A 105 -9.58 0.92 2.76
C GLN A 105 -8.15 1.29 2.37
N VAL A 106 -7.35 1.84 3.28
CA VAL A 106 -5.93 2.16 3.03
C VAL A 106 -5.07 0.89 2.93
N LEU A 107 -5.34 -0.12 3.74
CA LEU A 107 -4.55 -1.36 3.82
C LEU A 107 -4.95 -2.44 2.80
N SER A 108 -6.22 -2.47 2.36
CA SER A 108 -6.74 -3.44 1.38
C SER A 108 -6.00 -3.47 0.02
N PRO A 109 -5.53 -2.33 -0.55
CA PRO A 109 -4.74 -2.30 -1.77
C PRO A 109 -3.34 -2.93 -1.68
N MET A 110 -2.85 -3.29 -0.47
CA MET A 110 -1.54 -3.89 -0.32
C MET A 110 -1.41 -5.18 -1.14
N LYS A 111 -0.18 -5.43 -1.63
CA LYS A 111 0.16 -6.71 -2.29
C LYS A 111 -0.12 -7.86 -1.32
N ARG A 112 -0.78 -8.91 -1.81
CA ARG A 112 -1.04 -10.13 -1.03
C ARG A 112 0.22 -10.98 -0.97
N ASP A 113 1.04 -10.71 0.04
CA ASP A 113 2.26 -11.43 0.37
C ASP A 113 2.36 -11.64 1.89
N ASP A 114 3.39 -12.38 2.31
CA ASP A 114 3.62 -12.69 3.72
C ASP A 114 3.77 -11.42 4.57
N VAL A 115 4.33 -10.36 3.99
CA VAL A 115 4.44 -9.04 4.64
C VAL A 115 3.05 -8.50 4.97
N ALA A 116 2.11 -8.52 4.03
CA ALA A 116 0.74 -8.05 4.29
C ALA A 116 0.01 -8.93 5.32
N LEU A 117 0.32 -10.22 5.40
CA LEU A 117 -0.23 -11.10 6.42
C LEU A 117 0.29 -10.70 7.82
N VAL A 118 1.60 -10.53 7.97
CA VAL A 118 2.22 -10.09 9.22
C VAL A 118 1.66 -8.74 9.66
N VAL A 119 1.60 -7.76 8.75
CA VAL A 119 1.07 -6.42 9.05
C VAL A 119 -0.38 -6.44 9.54
N LYS A 120 -1.23 -7.32 8.98
CA LYS A 120 -2.65 -7.39 9.38
C LYS A 120 -2.88 -8.12 10.70
N ASN A 121 -1.95 -8.98 11.11
CA ASN A 121 -2.07 -9.80 12.31
C ASN A 121 -1.30 -9.22 13.50
N ASP A 122 -0.35 -8.32 13.28
CA ASP A 122 0.44 -7.67 14.33
C ASP A 122 -0.30 -6.46 14.89
N THR A 123 -0.70 -6.55 16.17
CA THR A 123 -1.49 -5.52 16.86
C THR A 123 -0.79 -4.17 16.90
N LEU A 124 0.50 -4.15 17.23
CA LEU A 124 1.29 -2.93 17.37
C LEU A 124 1.51 -2.23 16.01
N ILE A 125 1.73 -2.98 14.94
CA ILE A 125 1.81 -2.41 13.58
C ILE A 125 0.46 -1.81 13.16
N VAL A 126 -0.65 -2.50 13.47
CA VAL A 126 -2.00 -2.00 13.16
C VAL A 126 -2.31 -0.73 13.96
N GLU A 127 -1.90 -0.64 15.22
CA GLU A 127 -2.06 0.57 16.04
C GLU A 127 -1.24 1.75 15.51
N LEU A 128 0.01 1.50 15.11
CA LEU A 128 0.79 2.54 14.42
C LEU A 128 0.06 3.00 13.15
N ALA A 129 -0.50 2.08 12.37
CA ALA A 129 -1.25 2.41 11.16
C ALA A 129 -2.46 3.30 11.46
N LYS A 130 -3.18 3.07 12.57
CA LYS A 130 -4.26 3.94 13.03
C LYS A 130 -3.76 5.35 13.32
N HIS A 131 -2.67 5.47 14.07
CA HIS A 131 -2.11 6.77 14.44
C HIS A 131 -1.61 7.56 13.22
N GLU A 132 -0.95 6.90 12.26
CA GLU A 132 -0.54 7.53 10.99
C GLU A 132 -1.75 7.92 10.14
N TYR A 133 -2.81 7.09 10.13
CA TYR A 133 -4.05 7.40 9.43
C TYR A 133 -4.79 8.59 10.05
N MET A 134 -4.79 8.75 11.37
CA MET A 134 -5.38 9.95 11.99
C MET A 134 -4.66 11.24 11.57
N LYS A 135 -3.35 11.16 11.31
CA LYS A 135 -2.54 12.31 10.89
C LYS A 135 -2.66 12.61 9.40
N LEU A 136 -2.57 11.58 8.56
CA LEU A 136 -2.38 11.73 7.11
C LEU A 136 -3.54 11.17 6.29
N GLY A 137 -4.52 10.53 6.91
CA GLY A 137 -5.57 9.76 6.23
C GLY A 137 -6.56 10.59 5.43
N HIS A 138 -6.62 11.90 5.68
CA HIS A 138 -7.45 12.84 4.91
C HIS A 138 -6.89 13.07 3.49
N ASP A 139 -5.57 12.91 3.30
CA ASP A 139 -4.91 13.04 2.00
C ASP A 139 -4.71 11.66 1.37
N VAL A 140 -5.33 11.46 0.20
CA VAL A 140 -5.27 10.20 -0.56
C VAL A 140 -3.86 9.90 -1.05
N ASP A 141 -3.06 10.93 -1.34
CA ASP A 141 -1.69 10.76 -1.82
C ASP A 141 -0.78 10.19 -0.72
N GLN A 142 -1.09 10.47 0.56
CA GLN A 142 -0.36 9.92 1.70
C GLN A 142 -0.72 8.46 2.02
N HIS A 143 -1.79 7.91 1.45
CA HIS A 143 -2.15 6.51 1.69
C HIS A 143 -1.03 5.56 1.23
N GLY A 144 -0.29 5.95 0.19
CA GLY A 144 0.91 5.23 -0.26
C GLY A 144 2.01 5.22 0.79
N TYR A 145 2.24 6.37 1.42
CA TYR A 145 3.21 6.50 2.51
C TYR A 145 2.87 5.60 3.70
N ILE A 146 1.62 5.61 4.17
CA ILE A 146 1.16 4.76 5.28
C ILE A 146 1.40 3.28 4.96
N ARG A 147 0.98 2.83 3.77
CA ARG A 147 1.19 1.45 3.32
C ARG A 147 2.66 1.05 3.30
N ASN A 148 3.54 1.92 2.80
CA ASN A 148 4.96 1.64 2.76
C ASN A 148 5.52 1.52 4.17
N ARG A 149 5.13 2.42 5.08
CA ARG A 149 5.59 2.43 6.47
C ARG A 149 5.25 1.14 7.22
N VAL A 150 4.00 0.69 7.14
CA VAL A 150 3.59 -0.55 7.82
C VAL A 150 4.23 -1.77 7.17
N ARG A 151 4.50 -1.75 5.86
CA ARG A 151 5.18 -2.84 5.16
C ARG A 151 6.67 -2.91 5.48
N GLU A 152 7.33 -1.77 5.69
CA GLU A 152 8.70 -1.71 6.20
C GLU A 152 8.80 -2.41 7.57
N LEU A 153 7.85 -2.15 8.47
CA LEU A 153 7.77 -2.84 9.76
C LEU A 153 7.42 -4.34 9.61
N GLY A 154 6.52 -4.70 8.71
CA GLY A 154 6.22 -6.11 8.45
C GLY A 154 7.44 -6.89 7.96
N ARG A 155 8.30 -6.27 7.13
CA ARG A 155 9.59 -6.86 6.73
C ARG A 155 10.54 -6.99 7.92
N LEU A 156 10.60 -5.99 8.79
CA LEU A 156 11.40 -6.02 10.01
C LEU A 156 11.00 -7.21 10.90
N VAL A 157 9.71 -7.40 11.16
CA VAL A 157 9.22 -8.53 11.96
C VAL A 157 9.62 -9.85 11.32
N ILE A 158 9.42 -10.02 10.01
CA ILE A 158 9.81 -11.26 9.32
C ILE A 158 11.31 -11.53 9.48
N GLN A 159 12.17 -10.51 9.37
CA GLN A 159 13.61 -10.67 9.54
C GLN A 159 14.00 -10.98 11.00
N LEU A 160 13.38 -10.31 11.97
CA LEU A 160 13.59 -10.58 13.39
C LEU A 160 13.23 -12.02 13.75
N ARG A 161 12.09 -12.52 13.25
CA ARG A 161 11.66 -13.91 13.47
C ARG A 161 12.67 -14.92 12.94
N LYS A 162 13.32 -14.61 11.80
CA LYS A 162 14.40 -15.46 11.25
C LYS A 162 15.66 -15.40 12.10
N ASN A 163 16.08 -14.20 12.51
CA ASN A 163 17.33 -14.00 13.26
C ASN A 163 17.25 -14.59 14.68
N THR A 164 16.08 -14.52 15.31
CA THR A 164 15.84 -14.99 16.69
C THR A 164 15.22 -16.40 16.78
N GLN A 165 14.91 -17.03 15.63
CA GLN A 165 14.23 -18.34 15.55
C GLN A 165 12.85 -18.37 16.24
N GLN A 166 12.12 -17.24 16.24
CA GLN A 166 10.79 -17.10 16.84
C GLN A 166 9.73 -16.86 15.76
N PRO A 167 9.14 -17.89 15.13
CA PRO A 167 8.28 -17.71 13.94
C PRO A 167 6.97 -16.95 14.18
N ASN A 168 6.48 -16.94 15.43
CA ASN A 168 5.18 -16.38 15.81
C ASN A 168 5.27 -15.11 16.67
N ALA A 169 6.47 -14.58 16.90
CA ALA A 169 6.67 -13.39 17.73
C ALA A 169 6.06 -12.13 17.09
N SER A 170 5.38 -11.29 17.89
CA SER A 170 4.87 -9.98 17.46
C SER A 170 5.98 -8.92 17.54
N LEU A 171 5.76 -7.75 16.95
CA LEU A 171 6.68 -6.63 17.11
C LEU A 171 6.81 -6.22 18.58
N GLU A 172 5.72 -6.29 19.35
CA GLU A 172 5.68 -5.99 20.79
C GLU A 172 6.74 -6.78 21.58
N SER A 173 6.92 -8.08 21.31
CA SER A 173 7.91 -8.89 22.03
C SER A 173 9.36 -8.48 21.76
N PHE A 174 9.62 -7.83 20.63
CA PHE A 174 10.95 -7.33 20.29
C PHE A 174 11.21 -5.91 20.80
N VAL A 175 10.18 -5.15 21.21
CA VAL A 175 10.34 -3.82 21.84
C VAL A 175 10.78 -4.02 23.30
N HIS A 176 12.03 -4.44 23.47
CA HIS A 176 12.65 -4.75 24.75
C HIS A 176 14.14 -4.40 24.70
N PRO A 177 14.75 -3.86 25.79
CA PRO A 177 16.17 -3.48 25.81
C PRO A 177 17.12 -4.56 25.29
N HIS A 178 16.91 -5.82 25.69
CA HIS A 178 17.71 -6.97 25.25
C HIS A 178 17.73 -7.22 23.73
N HIS A 179 16.65 -6.86 23.02
CA HIS A 179 16.51 -7.14 21.59
C HIS A 179 16.98 -5.99 20.70
N LEU A 180 17.53 -4.92 21.28
CA LEU A 180 18.01 -3.79 20.47
C LEU A 180 19.07 -4.21 19.45
N SER A 181 20.02 -5.07 19.85
CA SER A 181 21.06 -5.57 18.94
C SER A 181 20.47 -6.42 17.81
N ASP A 182 19.45 -7.23 18.10
CA ASP A 182 18.73 -8.04 17.10
C ASP A 182 17.98 -7.14 16.11
N ILE A 183 17.34 -6.07 16.58
CA ILE A 183 16.67 -5.07 15.75
C ILE A 183 17.68 -4.38 14.83
N VAL A 184 18.81 -3.93 15.37
CA VAL A 184 19.85 -3.26 14.56
C VAL A 184 20.37 -4.21 13.47
N LYS A 185 20.66 -5.47 13.80
CA LYS A 185 21.05 -6.49 12.81
C LYS A 185 19.97 -6.70 11.75
N ALA A 186 18.71 -6.87 12.16
CA ALA A 186 17.62 -7.07 11.22
C ALA A 186 17.39 -5.85 10.30
N VAL A 187 17.52 -4.63 10.84
CA VAL A 187 17.47 -3.38 10.05
C VAL A 187 18.60 -3.36 9.03
N HIS A 188 19.80 -3.78 9.44
CA HIS A 188 20.95 -3.88 8.57
C HIS A 188 20.73 -4.88 7.42
N ASP A 189 20.22 -6.06 7.73
CA ASP A 189 19.94 -7.11 6.73
C ASP A 189 18.91 -6.64 5.69
N ILE A 190 17.93 -5.83 6.11
CA ILE A 190 16.87 -5.33 5.23
C ILE A 190 17.35 -4.17 4.36
N ALA A 191 18.07 -3.22 4.95
CA ALA A 191 18.54 -2.03 4.26
C ALA A 191 19.73 -2.32 3.33
N GLY A 192 20.56 -3.29 3.68
CA GLY A 192 21.89 -3.44 3.09
C GLY A 192 22.83 -2.30 3.51
N TYR A 193 24.13 -2.51 3.38
CA TYR A 193 25.15 -1.52 3.72
C TYR A 193 25.00 -0.21 2.88
N ASP A 194 24.44 -0.33 1.67
CA ASP A 194 24.41 0.75 0.68
C ASP A 194 23.09 1.55 0.62
N VAL A 195 22.04 1.16 1.36
CA VAL A 195 20.75 1.91 1.40
C VAL A 195 20.44 2.45 2.81
N PRO A 196 21.27 3.37 3.30
CA PRO A 196 21.16 3.95 4.64
C PRO A 196 19.86 4.69 4.94
N SER A 197 19.18 5.20 3.91
CA SER A 197 17.90 5.91 4.06
C SER A 197 16.76 4.99 4.52
N LEU A 198 16.78 3.71 4.13
CA LEU A 198 15.79 2.74 4.58
C LEU A 198 16.02 2.37 6.05
N ALA A 199 17.28 2.21 6.46
CA ALA A 199 17.64 1.95 7.85
C ALA A 199 17.11 3.07 8.77
N LEU A 200 17.33 4.35 8.41
CA LEU A 200 16.81 5.50 9.15
C LEU A 200 15.28 5.51 9.24
N LYS A 201 14.57 5.18 8.15
CA LYS A 201 13.11 5.12 8.13
C LYS A 201 12.57 4.05 9.07
N ILE A 202 13.09 2.83 8.98
CA ILE A 202 12.67 1.71 9.84
C ILE A 202 12.95 2.04 11.30
N SER A 203 14.13 2.58 11.59
CA SER A 203 14.53 3.00 12.93
C SER A 203 13.54 3.98 13.56
N TYR A 204 13.18 5.03 12.81
CA TYR A 204 12.19 6.00 13.27
C TYR A 204 10.81 5.36 13.48
N SER A 205 10.42 4.42 12.61
CA SER A 205 9.18 3.67 12.76
C SER A 205 9.17 2.79 14.03
N VAL A 206 10.29 2.14 14.36
CA VAL A 206 10.43 1.34 15.58
C VAL A 206 10.29 2.21 16.82
N LYS A 207 10.96 3.37 16.86
CA LYS A 207 10.80 4.34 17.96
C LYS A 207 9.35 4.80 18.12
N LYS A 208 8.67 5.09 17.02
CA LYS A 208 7.23 5.42 17.05
C LYS A 208 6.37 4.27 17.58
N CYS A 209 6.64 3.02 17.17
CA CYS A 209 5.95 1.85 17.72
C CYS A 209 6.17 1.72 19.23
N ALA A 210 7.40 1.91 19.72
CA ALA A 210 7.69 1.89 21.14
C ALA A 210 6.92 2.99 21.91
N LEU A 211 6.82 4.20 21.36
CA LEU A 211 6.01 5.27 21.96
C LEU A 211 4.52 4.92 22.01
N VAL A 212 3.97 4.32 20.94
CA VAL A 212 2.58 3.86 20.91
C VAL A 212 2.35 2.78 21.98
N LEU A 213 3.25 1.80 22.05
CA LEU A 213 3.19 0.73 23.05
C LEU A 213 3.26 1.28 24.47
N LYS A 214 4.18 2.22 24.76
CA LYS A 214 4.27 2.88 26.06
C LYS A 214 2.94 3.56 26.43
N GLY A 215 2.32 4.26 25.49
CA GLY A 215 1.00 4.88 25.69
C GLY A 215 -0.06 3.85 26.07
N SER A 216 -0.18 2.76 25.30
CA SER A 216 -1.15 1.69 25.55
C SER A 216 -0.92 0.95 26.88
N GLU A 217 0.33 0.75 27.28
CA GLU A 217 0.68 0.11 28.56
C GLU A 217 0.38 1.04 29.76
N LEU A 218 0.54 2.35 29.59
CA LEU A 218 0.15 3.33 30.61
C LEU A 218 -1.38 3.42 30.75
N GLU A 219 -2.11 3.45 29.62
CA GLU A 219 -3.58 3.47 29.60
C GLU A 219 -4.19 2.21 30.24
N SER A 220 -3.54 1.05 30.07
CA SER A 220 -3.96 -0.22 30.68
C SER A 220 -3.49 -0.40 32.13
N GLY A 221 -2.72 0.54 32.69
CA GLY A 221 -2.25 0.51 34.08
C GLY A 221 -1.03 -0.40 34.33
N GLN A 222 -0.39 -0.92 33.28
CA GLN A 222 0.71 -1.88 33.35
C GLN A 222 2.07 -1.18 33.47
N LYS A 223 2.31 -0.52 34.61
CA LYS A 223 3.50 0.31 34.86
C LYS A 223 4.84 -0.37 34.54
N HIS A 224 5.02 -1.63 34.95
CA HIS A 224 6.26 -2.36 34.70
C HIS A 224 6.56 -2.50 33.19
N LYS A 225 5.54 -2.78 32.36
CA LYS A 225 5.75 -2.89 30.92
C LYS A 225 6.07 -1.53 30.31
N ALA A 226 5.39 -0.47 30.75
CA ALA A 226 5.68 0.89 30.32
C ALA A 226 7.12 1.33 30.67
N GLU A 227 7.60 0.97 31.86
CA GLU A 227 9.00 1.22 32.30
C GLU A 227 10.01 0.49 31.41
N ARG A 228 9.79 -0.80 31.08
CA ARG A 228 10.69 -1.52 30.16
C ARG A 228 10.73 -0.91 28.76
N VAL A 229 9.59 -0.44 28.26
CA VAL A 229 9.53 0.25 26.96
C VAL A 229 10.26 1.59 27.03
N GLU A 230 10.21 2.28 28.17
CA GLU A 230 10.99 3.49 28.40
C GLU A 230 12.49 3.23 28.41
N GLU A 231 12.94 2.20 29.12
CA GLU A 231 14.35 1.77 29.08
C GLU A 231 14.80 1.46 27.66
N PHE A 232 13.95 0.81 26.86
CA PHE A 232 14.23 0.55 25.44
C PHE A 232 14.36 1.85 24.65
N LEU A 233 13.45 2.82 24.84
CA LEU A 233 13.50 4.12 24.18
C LEU A 233 14.78 4.88 24.54
N GLN A 234 15.16 4.92 25.81
CA GLN A 234 16.40 5.54 26.27
C GLN A 234 17.62 4.89 25.62
N LEU A 235 17.68 3.55 25.60
CA LEU A 235 18.75 2.81 24.93
C LEU A 235 18.82 3.12 23.43
N CYS A 236 17.66 3.31 22.79
CA CYS A 236 17.57 3.73 21.40
C CYS A 236 17.96 5.20 21.17
N GLU A 237 17.94 6.06 22.18
CA GLU A 237 18.44 7.44 22.05
C GLU A 237 19.96 7.47 22.15
N LEU A 238 20.51 6.72 23.10
CA LEU A 238 21.95 6.63 23.36
C LEU A 238 22.70 5.93 22.22
N ASN A 239 22.27 4.74 21.82
CA ASN A 239 23.10 3.86 20.97
C ASN A 239 22.79 3.98 19.47
N TRP A 240 21.62 4.49 19.12
CA TRP A 240 21.14 4.41 17.74
C TRP A 240 21.84 5.40 16.80
N GLN A 241 22.28 6.54 17.34
CA GLN A 241 23.09 7.48 16.57
C GLN A 241 24.39 6.84 16.10
N ASP A 242 25.04 6.06 16.95
CA ASP A 242 26.32 5.41 16.63
C ASP A 242 26.15 4.16 15.76
N LEU A 243 25.13 3.34 16.07
CA LEU A 243 24.93 2.04 15.42
C LEU A 243 24.32 2.12 14.02
N VAL A 244 23.45 3.11 13.78
CA VAL A 244 22.69 3.20 12.52
C VAL A 244 22.86 4.55 11.86
N SER A 245 22.64 5.65 12.59
CA SER A 245 22.54 6.98 11.95
C SER A 245 23.87 7.50 11.42
N THR A 246 24.97 7.34 12.16
CA THR A 246 26.29 7.86 11.77
C THR A 246 26.82 7.13 10.54
N HIS A 247 26.75 5.80 10.53
CA HIS A 247 27.12 5.03 9.35
C HIS A 247 26.20 5.37 8.17
N ALA A 248 24.89 5.45 8.42
CA ALA A 248 23.91 5.78 7.40
C ALA A 248 24.15 7.16 6.76
N HIS A 249 24.37 8.19 7.57
CA HIS A 249 24.65 9.53 7.10
C HIS A 249 25.99 9.58 6.34
N LYS A 250 27.05 8.93 6.84
CA LYS A 250 28.34 8.88 6.13
C LYS A 250 28.18 8.26 4.73
N THR A 251 27.50 7.12 4.62
CA THR A 251 27.24 6.47 3.33
C THR A 251 26.41 7.36 2.39
N LEU A 252 25.38 8.06 2.91
CA LEU A 252 24.61 9.03 2.11
C LEU A 252 25.48 10.20 1.60
N TYR A 253 26.31 10.76 2.47
CA TYR A 253 27.20 11.87 2.12
C TYR A 253 28.25 11.44 1.10
N GLN A 254 28.86 10.26 1.27
CA GLN A 254 29.79 9.68 0.31
C GLN A 254 29.11 9.40 -1.04
N GLY A 255 27.91 8.81 -1.04
CA GLY A 255 27.14 8.59 -2.26
C GLY A 255 26.81 9.89 -3.00
N LYS A 256 26.47 10.96 -2.27
CA LYS A 256 26.29 12.29 -2.87
C LYS A 256 27.58 12.87 -3.44
N ARG A 257 28.71 12.69 -2.75
CA ARG A 257 30.03 13.19 -3.17
C ARG A 257 30.57 12.43 -4.38
N ASN A 258 30.31 11.13 -4.45
CA ASN A 258 30.76 10.24 -5.52
C ASN A 258 29.78 10.19 -6.71
N LYS A 259 28.65 10.90 -6.63
CA LYS A 259 27.70 10.99 -7.74
C LYS A 259 28.39 11.72 -8.89
N VAL A 260 28.69 10.99 -9.96
CA VAL A 260 29.27 11.56 -11.18
C VAL A 260 28.27 12.57 -11.76
N THR A 261 28.65 13.84 -11.74
CA THR A 261 27.95 14.88 -12.47
C THR A 261 28.35 14.73 -13.93
N ILE A 262 27.49 14.08 -14.72
CA ILE A 262 27.65 14.03 -16.18
C ILE A 262 27.36 15.44 -16.68
N LEU A 263 28.43 16.17 -16.98
CA LEU A 263 28.33 17.46 -17.66
C LEU A 263 28.08 17.20 -19.14
N PRO A 264 27.22 17.99 -19.80
CA PRO A 264 27.05 17.90 -21.25
C PRO A 264 28.40 18.07 -21.92
N THR A 265 28.69 17.22 -22.90
CA THR A 265 29.91 17.32 -23.68
C THR A 265 29.85 18.52 -24.61
N TYR A 266 30.99 18.94 -25.16
CA TYR A 266 31.02 19.96 -26.19
C TYR A 266 30.09 19.62 -27.37
N ALA A 267 30.03 18.35 -27.76
CA ALA A 267 29.13 17.88 -28.81
C ALA A 267 27.65 18.09 -28.45
N ASP A 268 27.26 17.83 -27.20
CA ASP A 268 25.88 18.05 -26.74
C ASP A 268 25.51 19.54 -26.75
N VAL A 269 26.46 20.42 -26.36
CA VAL A 269 26.25 21.88 -26.39
C VAL A 269 26.14 22.40 -27.83
N VAL A 270 26.99 21.91 -28.74
CA VAL A 270 26.92 22.25 -30.17
C VAL A 270 25.63 21.72 -30.80
N HIS A 271 25.20 20.51 -30.44
CA HIS A 271 23.96 19.93 -30.93
C HIS A 271 22.74 20.73 -30.46
N LEU A 272 22.72 21.16 -29.20
CA LEU A 272 21.67 22.05 -28.69
C LEU A 272 21.69 23.42 -29.41
N SER A 273 22.87 24.02 -29.59
CA SER A 273 22.99 25.32 -30.26
C SER A 273 22.57 25.27 -31.74
N SER A 274 22.97 24.23 -32.46
CA SER A 274 22.53 24.02 -33.86
C SER A 274 21.02 23.79 -33.94
N PHE A 275 20.45 22.97 -33.06
CA PHE A 275 19.01 22.78 -32.98
C PHE A 275 18.25 24.09 -32.73
N LEU A 276 18.73 24.93 -31.80
CA LEU A 276 18.12 26.24 -31.52
C LEU A 276 18.20 27.17 -32.74
N HIS A 277 19.34 27.25 -33.41
CA HIS A 277 19.48 28.04 -34.63
C HIS A 277 18.60 27.54 -35.78
N GLU A 278 18.46 26.23 -35.95
CA GLU A 278 17.54 25.65 -36.93
C GLU A 278 16.08 25.96 -36.61
N ALA A 279 15.69 25.87 -35.33
CA ALA A 279 14.34 26.23 -34.89
C ALA A 279 14.04 27.71 -35.12
N ASP A 280 14.97 28.61 -34.74
CA ASP A 280 14.84 30.05 -34.98
C ASP A 280 14.71 30.37 -36.47
N ASN A 281 15.53 29.75 -37.31
CA ASN A 281 15.47 29.97 -38.76
C ASN A 281 14.17 29.45 -39.38
N ARG A 282 13.63 28.32 -38.91
CA ARG A 282 12.31 27.82 -39.34
C ARG A 282 11.20 28.80 -38.99
N GLU A 283 11.17 29.31 -37.77
CA GLU A 283 10.16 30.28 -37.33
C GLU A 283 10.29 31.62 -38.07
N LEU A 284 11.53 32.11 -38.30
CA LEU A 284 11.77 33.31 -39.12
C LEU A 284 11.26 33.15 -40.56
N GLN A 285 11.48 31.99 -41.19
CA GLN A 285 10.97 31.72 -42.53
C GLN A 285 9.44 31.67 -42.57
N LEU A 286 8.80 31.10 -41.54
CA LEU A 286 7.34 31.10 -41.41
C LEU A 286 6.79 32.53 -41.29
N LEU A 287 7.43 33.38 -40.47
CA LEU A 287 7.04 34.78 -40.30
C LEU A 287 7.25 35.62 -41.58
N GLN A 288 8.37 35.41 -42.29
CA GLN A 288 8.64 36.11 -43.55
C GLN A 288 7.69 35.65 -44.67
N GLY A 289 7.41 34.35 -44.77
CA GLY A 289 6.44 33.79 -45.72
C GLY A 289 4.99 34.21 -45.45
N ALA A 290 4.64 34.49 -44.18
CA ALA A 290 3.36 35.09 -43.81
C ALA A 290 3.27 36.57 -44.25
N ARG A 291 4.35 37.35 -44.07
CA ARG A 291 4.44 38.75 -44.51
C ARG A 291 4.33 38.91 -46.03
N SER A 292 4.87 37.96 -46.81
CA SER A 292 4.77 37.98 -48.28
C SER A 292 3.36 37.70 -48.83
N LYS A 293 2.46 37.15 -48.01
CA LYS A 293 1.06 36.87 -48.39
C LYS A 293 0.09 38.02 -48.04
N GLU A 294 0.48 38.96 -47.19
CA GLU A 294 -0.36 40.10 -46.76
C GLU A 294 -0.11 41.39 -47.55
N ILE A 295 0.86 41.44 -48.47
CA ILE A 295 1.13 42.63 -49.30
C ILE A 295 0.88 42.32 -50.78
N ARG A 296 -0.39 42.21 -51.16
CA ARG A 296 -0.86 42.63 -52.49
C ARG A 296 -2.12 43.48 -52.28
N PRO A 297 -2.02 44.81 -52.28
CA PRO A 297 -3.20 45.65 -52.40
C PRO A 297 -3.67 45.63 -53.87
N ALA A 298 -4.98 45.47 -54.03
CA ALA A 298 -5.85 45.67 -55.21
C ALA A 298 -5.25 45.36 -56.61
#